data_AF-A0ABD5ZGS3-F1
#
_entry.id   AF-A0ABD5ZGS3-F1
#
_cell.length_a   1.000
_cell.length_b   1.000
_cell.length_c   1.000
_cell.angle_alpha   90.00
_cell.angle_beta   90.00
_cell.angle_gamma   90.00
#
_symmetry.space_group_name_H-M   'P 1'
#
loop_
_entity.id
_entity.type
_entity.pdbx_description
1 polymer ?
#
loop_
_entity_poly.entity_id
_entity_poly.type
_entity_poly.pdbx_seq_one_letter_code
_entity_poly.pdbx_strand_id
1 'polypeptide(L)'
;MNRRRKSAASKSRTRAQSNVVGVALLLGIGVVAIGLLTASVGGLVDAQLGAADASATADGFASIRDSVLAGSNTTHAVRVTDGDVSRVDRTVRILPEDGANRTYSADGYVVERGSHSVRFVCGAVVRGSRNNSYLVTPTPISLTDDAVFLTLPVVEPNATDGFALGSASGVRVETEREVTDLPSDAYRVAIESERPSAWERTFEEQGFEVSRIDFDGDGVPSVVATLPADRTLTLARYDYALEVARG
;
A
#
# COMPACT_ATOMS: atom_id res chain seq x y z
N MET A 1 18.82 -88.49 -11.44
CA MET A 1 19.73 -87.34 -11.21
C MET A 1 19.75 -86.49 -12.48
N ASN A 2 18.99 -85.38 -12.55
CA ASN A 2 19.00 -84.51 -13.74
C ASN A 2 18.89 -83.03 -13.32
N ARG A 3 20.00 -82.29 -13.47
CA ARG A 3 20.14 -80.87 -13.08
C ARG A 3 19.95 -79.97 -14.31
N ARG A 4 19.26 -78.85 -14.07
CA ARG A 4 19.38 -77.54 -14.74
C ARG A 4 18.83 -77.38 -16.17
N ARG A 5 17.56 -76.95 -16.24
CA ARG A 5 17.06 -75.96 -17.22
C ARG A 5 16.16 -74.92 -16.52
N LYS A 6 16.76 -73.97 -15.80
CA LYS A 6 16.09 -72.73 -15.34
C LYS A 6 17.13 -71.60 -15.32
N SER A 7 17.38 -70.94 -16.46
CA SER A 7 18.21 -69.72 -16.45
C SER A 7 18.02 -68.77 -17.64
N ALA A 8 17.29 -69.13 -18.70
CA ALA A 8 17.10 -68.23 -19.85
C ALA A 8 15.89 -67.29 -19.67
N ALA A 9 14.81 -67.76 -19.04
CA ALA A 9 13.56 -67.00 -18.90
C ALA A 9 13.58 -65.88 -17.85
N SER A 10 14.55 -65.88 -16.91
CA SER A 10 14.70 -64.78 -15.95
C SER A 10 15.48 -63.60 -16.54
N LYS A 11 16.51 -63.85 -17.37
CA LYS A 11 17.31 -62.78 -17.99
C LYS A 11 16.51 -61.87 -18.94
N SER A 12 15.55 -62.41 -19.71
CA SER A 12 14.71 -61.58 -20.59
C SER A 12 13.66 -60.78 -19.81
N ARG A 13 13.06 -61.37 -18.76
CA ARG A 13 12.15 -60.67 -17.85
C ARG A 13 12.83 -59.51 -17.13
N THR A 14 14.07 -59.68 -16.67
CA THR A 14 14.83 -58.59 -16.02
C THR A 14 15.14 -57.45 -17.00
N ARG A 15 15.55 -57.73 -18.25
CA ARG A 15 15.82 -56.68 -19.26
C ARG A 15 14.56 -55.96 -19.73
N ALA A 16 13.45 -56.69 -19.91
CA ALA A 16 12.16 -56.10 -20.26
C ALA A 16 11.63 -55.21 -19.12
N GLN A 17 11.79 -55.61 -17.85
CA GLN A 17 11.40 -54.80 -16.71
C GLN A 17 12.30 -53.59 -16.48
N SER A 18 13.62 -53.69 -16.70
CA SER A 18 14.51 -52.53 -16.64
C SER A 18 14.13 -51.45 -17.66
N ASN A 19 13.63 -51.83 -18.84
CA ASN A 19 13.17 -50.86 -19.83
C ASN A 19 11.89 -50.15 -19.40
N VAL A 20 10.91 -50.89 -18.85
CA VAL A 20 9.66 -50.31 -18.36
C VAL A 20 9.89 -49.39 -17.16
N VAL A 21 10.75 -49.81 -16.22
CA VAL A 21 11.12 -48.98 -15.05
C VAL A 21 11.90 -47.73 -15.50
N GLY A 22 12.79 -47.86 -16.49
CA GLY A 22 13.52 -46.72 -17.05
C GLY A 22 12.59 -45.70 -17.72
N VAL A 23 11.63 -46.15 -18.52
CA VAL A 23 10.64 -45.28 -19.16
C VAL A 23 9.71 -44.63 -18.11
N ALA A 24 9.22 -45.39 -17.13
CA ALA A 24 8.37 -44.86 -16.08
C ALA A 24 9.09 -43.80 -15.23
N LEU A 25 10.38 -44.02 -14.91
CA LEU A 25 11.20 -43.05 -14.19
C LEU A 25 11.45 -41.79 -15.03
N LEU A 26 11.76 -41.93 -16.32
CA LEU A 26 11.94 -40.79 -17.22
C LEU A 26 10.66 -39.97 -17.37
N LEU A 27 9.50 -40.62 -17.48
CA LEU A 27 8.21 -39.94 -17.51
C LEU A 27 7.90 -39.24 -16.19
N GLY A 28 8.18 -39.89 -15.06
CA GLY A 28 8.00 -39.29 -13.73
C GLY A 28 8.85 -38.03 -13.54
N ILE A 29 10.13 -38.09 -13.91
CA ILE A 29 11.03 -36.92 -13.87
C ILE A 29 10.54 -35.83 -14.83
N GLY A 30 10.09 -36.19 -16.03
CA GLY A 30 9.55 -35.23 -17.00
C GLY A 30 8.33 -34.48 -16.48
N VAL A 31 7.37 -35.19 -15.87
CA VAL A 31 6.19 -34.57 -15.27
C VAL A 31 6.56 -33.64 -14.11
N VAL A 32 7.49 -34.07 -13.24
CA VAL A 32 7.99 -33.21 -12.14
C VAL A 32 8.69 -31.97 -12.69
N ALA A 33 9.54 -32.11 -13.70
CA ALA A 33 10.26 -31.01 -14.32
C ALA A 33 9.30 -29.98 -14.96
N ILE A 34 8.29 -30.45 -15.69
CA ILE A 34 7.27 -29.58 -16.29
C ILE A 34 6.45 -28.87 -15.19
N GLY A 35 6.03 -29.60 -14.15
CA GLY A 35 5.29 -29.01 -13.03
C GLY A 35 6.08 -27.90 -12.32
N LEU A 36 7.39 -28.11 -12.14
CA LEU A 36 8.27 -27.13 -11.50
C LEU A 36 8.44 -25.88 -12.38
N LEU A 37 8.61 -26.06 -13.70
CA LEU A 37 8.69 -24.95 -14.66
C LEU A 37 7.38 -24.15 -14.71
N THR A 38 6.23 -24.83 -14.77
CA THR A 38 4.92 -24.17 -14.75
C THR A 38 4.71 -23.37 -13.47
N ALA A 39 5.04 -23.94 -12.30
CA ALA A 39 4.96 -23.23 -11.03
C ALA A 39 5.87 -21.99 -11.01
N SER A 40 7.07 -22.10 -11.58
CA SER A 40 8.05 -21.00 -11.62
C SER A 40 7.60 -19.85 -12.53
N VAL A 41 7.11 -20.16 -13.73
CA VAL A 41 6.56 -19.16 -14.66
C VAL A 41 5.28 -18.54 -14.10
N GLY A 42 4.40 -19.35 -13.50
CA GLY A 42 3.19 -18.87 -12.84
C GLY A 42 3.51 -17.86 -11.73
N GLY A 43 4.51 -18.14 -10.90
CA GLY A 43 4.94 -17.20 -9.86
C GLY A 43 5.53 -15.89 -10.39
N LEU A 44 6.24 -15.91 -11.51
CA LEU A 44 6.76 -14.68 -12.14
C LEU A 44 5.64 -13.83 -12.73
N VAL A 45 4.69 -14.46 -13.43
CA VAL A 45 3.53 -13.76 -13.98
C VAL A 45 2.68 -13.17 -12.87
N ASP A 46 2.40 -13.93 -11.81
CA ASP A 46 1.66 -13.46 -10.63
C ASP A 46 2.34 -12.25 -9.96
N ALA A 47 3.68 -12.29 -9.83
CA ALA A 47 4.44 -11.14 -9.32
C ALA A 47 4.33 -9.90 -10.21
N GLN A 48 4.36 -10.07 -11.54
CA GLN A 48 4.18 -8.96 -12.50
C GLN A 48 2.76 -8.39 -12.46
N LEU A 49 1.75 -9.25 -12.38
CA LEU A 49 0.35 -8.84 -12.26
C LEU A 49 0.12 -8.09 -10.95
N GLY A 50 0.61 -8.61 -9.82
CA GLY A 50 0.53 -7.92 -8.53
C GLY A 50 1.21 -6.55 -8.53
N ALA A 51 2.35 -6.41 -9.22
CA ALA A 51 3.02 -5.13 -9.36
C ALA A 51 2.27 -4.14 -10.27
N ALA A 52 1.63 -4.62 -11.35
CA ALA A 52 0.82 -3.81 -12.25
C ALA A 52 -0.46 -3.32 -11.55
N ASP A 53 -1.16 -4.20 -10.83
CA ASP A 53 -2.37 -3.84 -10.09
C ASP A 53 -2.08 -2.84 -8.94
N ALA A 54 -0.96 -3.04 -8.24
CA ALA A 54 -0.51 -2.07 -7.24
C ALA A 54 -0.17 -0.70 -7.87
N SER A 55 0.34 -0.67 -9.10
CA SER A 55 0.58 0.59 -9.81
C SER A 55 -0.73 1.29 -10.18
N ALA A 56 -1.68 0.57 -10.78
CA ALA A 56 -2.98 1.11 -11.16
C ALA A 56 -3.76 1.63 -9.94
N THR A 57 -3.69 0.90 -8.81
CA THR A 57 -4.31 1.33 -7.54
C THR A 57 -3.66 2.59 -7.00
N ALA A 58 -2.32 2.68 -7.05
CA ALA A 58 -1.60 3.87 -6.62
C ALA A 58 -1.96 5.10 -7.46
N ASP A 59 -2.09 4.95 -8.78
CA ASP A 59 -2.51 6.02 -9.69
C ASP A 59 -3.96 6.47 -9.41
N GLY A 60 -4.84 5.51 -9.10
CA GLY A 60 -6.22 5.78 -8.68
C GLY A 60 -6.28 6.59 -7.39
N PHE A 61 -5.56 6.18 -6.35
CA PHE A 61 -5.45 6.92 -5.09
C PHE A 61 -4.77 8.29 -5.26
N ALA A 62 -3.76 8.40 -6.13
CA ALA A 62 -3.14 9.68 -6.43
C ALA A 62 -4.14 10.64 -7.10
N SER A 63 -4.98 10.14 -7.99
CA SER A 63 -6.06 10.91 -8.64
C SER A 63 -7.11 11.37 -7.62
N ILE A 64 -7.52 10.49 -6.69
CA ILE A 64 -8.42 10.86 -5.58
C ILE A 64 -7.78 11.96 -4.74
N ARG A 65 -6.53 11.76 -4.30
CA ARG A 65 -5.76 12.76 -3.53
C ARG A 65 -5.77 14.11 -4.24
N ASP A 66 -5.35 14.17 -5.49
CA ASP A 66 -5.26 15.44 -6.23
C ASP A 66 -6.64 16.12 -6.35
N SER A 67 -7.72 15.35 -6.42
CA SER A 67 -9.09 15.87 -6.52
C SER A 67 -9.62 16.41 -5.18
N VAL A 68 -9.28 15.73 -4.07
CA VAL A 68 -9.51 16.22 -2.71
C VAL A 68 -8.72 17.52 -2.50
N LEU A 69 -7.43 17.53 -2.84
CA LEU A 69 -6.58 18.71 -2.65
C LEU A 69 -6.95 19.88 -3.57
N ALA A 70 -7.60 19.61 -4.71
CA ALA A 70 -8.19 20.65 -5.56
C ALA A 70 -9.49 21.25 -4.98
N GLY A 71 -10.04 20.67 -3.91
CA GLY A 71 -11.34 21.05 -3.35
C GLY A 71 -12.48 20.86 -4.35
N SER A 72 -12.38 19.85 -5.22
CA SER A 72 -13.33 19.64 -6.30
C SER A 72 -14.38 18.60 -5.92
N ASN A 73 -15.66 18.94 -6.12
CA ASN A 73 -16.79 18.01 -5.96
C ASN A 73 -17.02 17.24 -7.26
N THR A 74 -16.11 16.31 -7.55
CA THR A 74 -16.03 15.62 -8.84
C THR A 74 -16.21 14.10 -8.66
N THR A 75 -16.88 13.47 -9.62
CA THR A 75 -16.94 12.00 -9.69
C THR A 75 -15.72 11.50 -10.48
N HIS A 76 -14.92 10.63 -9.87
CA HIS A 76 -13.78 9.99 -10.50
C HIS A 76 -14.08 8.54 -10.81
N ALA A 77 -13.76 8.10 -12.03
CA ALA A 77 -13.73 6.69 -12.33
C ALA A 77 -12.48 6.09 -11.67
N VAL A 78 -12.63 5.53 -10.47
CA VAL A 78 -11.57 4.75 -9.84
C VAL A 78 -11.68 3.34 -10.40
N ARG A 79 -10.88 3.07 -11.43
CA ARG A 79 -10.71 1.70 -11.93
C ARG A 79 -9.71 1.02 -11.02
N VAL A 80 -10.18 0.24 -10.06
CA VAL A 80 -9.34 -0.77 -9.43
C VAL A 80 -9.70 -2.12 -10.01
N THR A 81 -8.69 -2.80 -10.53
CA THR A 81 -8.84 -4.00 -11.34
C THR A 81 -9.29 -5.21 -10.51
N ASP A 82 -8.92 -5.27 -9.23
CA ASP A 82 -9.12 -6.43 -8.35
C ASP A 82 -8.81 -6.07 -6.88
N GLY A 83 -9.52 -6.66 -5.91
CA GLY A 83 -9.23 -6.55 -4.47
C GLY A 83 -10.33 -5.93 -3.59
N ASP A 84 -10.07 -5.80 -2.29
CA ASP A 84 -10.96 -5.10 -1.34
C ASP A 84 -10.29 -3.79 -0.90
N VAL A 85 -11.04 -2.68 -0.95
CA VAL A 85 -10.64 -1.42 -0.32
C VAL A 85 -11.19 -1.41 1.09
N SER A 86 -10.32 -1.21 2.08
CA SER A 86 -10.70 -1.07 3.48
C SER A 86 -10.34 0.31 4.00
N ARG A 87 -11.25 0.96 4.74
CA ARG A 87 -10.94 2.16 5.52
C ARG A 87 -10.03 1.78 6.69
N VAL A 88 -9.10 2.68 7.02
CA VAL A 88 -8.21 2.54 8.18
C VAL A 88 -8.17 3.86 8.96
N ASP A 89 -8.22 3.75 10.28
CA ASP A 89 -8.17 4.91 11.17
C ASP A 89 -6.73 5.36 11.31
N ARG A 90 -6.43 6.63 11.01
CA ARG A 90 -5.08 7.17 11.13
C ARG A 90 -5.13 8.58 11.65
N THR A 91 -4.10 8.96 12.39
CA THR A 91 -4.07 10.24 13.06
C THR A 91 -2.98 11.15 12.51
N VAL A 92 -3.30 12.43 12.32
CA VAL A 92 -2.30 13.49 12.22
C VAL A 92 -2.37 14.39 13.44
N ARG A 93 -1.20 14.64 14.05
CA ARG A 93 -1.07 15.51 15.22
C ARG A 93 -0.20 16.70 14.88
N ILE A 94 -0.66 17.91 15.23
CA ILE A 94 0.14 19.14 15.19
C ILE A 94 0.50 19.47 16.63
N LEU A 95 1.79 19.49 16.90
CA LEU A 95 2.38 19.59 18.23
C LEU A 95 3.16 20.92 18.30
N PRO A 96 2.54 22.00 18.79
CA PRO A 96 3.25 23.23 19.09
C PRO A 96 4.32 23.01 20.17
N GLU A 97 5.28 23.92 20.26
CA GLU A 97 6.14 24.04 21.45
C GLU A 97 5.32 24.68 22.58
N ASP A 98 4.61 25.75 22.24
CA ASP A 98 3.75 26.50 23.15
C ASP A 98 2.26 26.37 22.75
N GLY A 99 1.49 25.66 23.57
CA GLY A 99 0.03 25.60 23.44
C GLY A 99 -0.54 24.20 23.45
N ALA A 100 -1.77 24.07 22.94
CA ALA A 100 -2.49 22.81 22.93
C ALA A 100 -2.23 22.01 21.64
N ASN A 101 -1.95 20.73 21.81
CA ASN A 101 -1.88 19.78 20.70
C ASN A 101 -3.20 19.75 19.93
N ARG A 102 -3.10 19.66 18.61
CA ARG A 102 -4.26 19.45 17.73
C ARG A 102 -4.16 18.07 17.11
N THR A 103 -5.26 17.32 17.14
CA THR A 103 -5.34 15.96 16.65
C THR A 103 -6.48 15.85 15.65
N TYR A 104 -6.23 15.23 14.51
CA TYR A 104 -7.19 15.09 13.43
C TYR A 104 -7.25 13.63 12.97
N SER A 105 -8.48 13.15 12.71
CA SER A 105 -8.74 11.87 12.07
C SER A 105 -8.37 11.95 10.60
N ALA A 106 -7.13 11.59 10.28
CA ALA A 106 -6.57 11.57 8.94
C ALA A 106 -6.67 10.15 8.33
N ASP A 107 -7.84 9.53 8.54
CA ASP A 107 -8.16 8.19 8.08
C ASP A 107 -7.87 8.04 6.59
N GLY A 108 -7.80 6.79 6.17
CA GLY A 108 -7.41 6.48 4.81
C GLY A 108 -8.00 5.19 4.31
N TYR A 109 -7.52 4.80 3.13
CA TYR A 109 -7.97 3.61 2.44
C TYR A 109 -6.76 2.75 2.08
N VAL A 110 -6.90 1.44 2.28
CA VAL A 110 -5.85 0.45 2.02
C VAL A 110 -6.38 -0.63 1.09
N VAL A 111 -5.54 -1.01 0.14
CA VAL A 111 -5.69 -2.20 -0.68
C VAL A 111 -4.49 -3.09 -0.43
N GLU A 112 -4.73 -4.36 -0.08
CA GLU A 112 -3.69 -5.37 0.10
C GLU A 112 -3.92 -6.54 -0.87
N ARG A 113 -2.85 -6.95 -1.56
CA ARG A 113 -2.89 -8.08 -2.50
C ARG A 113 -1.58 -8.86 -2.47
N GLY A 114 -1.63 -10.06 -1.90
CA GLY A 114 -0.45 -10.92 -1.77
C GLY A 114 0.69 -10.22 -1.04
N SER A 115 1.81 -9.98 -1.74
CA SER A 115 2.97 -9.28 -1.19
C SER A 115 2.96 -7.78 -1.40
N HIS A 116 1.91 -7.21 -2.01
CA HIS A 116 1.81 -5.80 -2.37
C HIS A 116 0.71 -5.11 -1.57
N SER A 117 0.89 -3.83 -1.29
CA SER A 117 -0.15 -3.00 -0.68
C SER A 117 -0.04 -1.56 -1.15
N VAL A 118 -1.17 -0.88 -1.20
CA VAL A 118 -1.25 0.55 -1.51
C VAL A 118 -2.13 1.19 -0.46
N ARG A 119 -1.66 2.28 0.14
CA ARG A 119 -2.35 3.01 1.21
C ARG A 119 -2.48 4.47 0.80
N PHE A 120 -3.69 5.02 0.82
CA PHE A 120 -3.90 6.46 0.82
C PHE A 120 -4.21 6.87 2.25
N VAL A 121 -3.25 7.44 2.96
CA VAL A 121 -3.35 7.80 4.38
C VAL A 121 -2.68 9.15 4.61
N CYS A 122 -3.26 9.98 5.48
CA CYS A 122 -2.65 11.26 5.89
C CYS A 122 -2.22 12.17 4.71
N GLY A 123 -2.95 12.13 3.60
CA GLY A 123 -2.68 12.95 2.42
C GLY A 123 -1.54 12.50 1.52
N ALA A 124 -1.02 11.29 1.70
CA ALA A 124 -0.07 10.70 0.77
C ALA A 124 -0.46 9.26 0.38
N VAL A 125 0.04 8.84 -0.77
CA VAL A 125 -0.08 7.45 -1.24
C VAL A 125 1.24 6.74 -0.98
N VAL A 126 1.17 5.66 -0.21
CA VAL A 126 2.29 4.79 0.12
C VAL A 126 2.11 3.47 -0.62
N ARG A 127 3.13 3.10 -1.40
CA ARG A 127 3.22 1.78 -2.00
C ARG A 127 4.13 0.90 -1.17
N GLY A 128 3.65 -0.30 -0.86
CA GLY A 128 4.37 -1.32 -0.10
C GLY A 128 4.53 -2.60 -0.90
N SER A 129 5.66 -3.26 -0.69
CA SER A 129 5.89 -4.67 -0.96
C SER A 129 6.28 -5.38 0.36
N ARG A 130 6.48 -6.70 0.33
CA ARG A 130 6.79 -7.52 1.51
C ARG A 130 7.86 -6.92 2.44
N ASN A 131 8.88 -6.29 1.86
CA ASN A 131 10.07 -5.83 2.60
C ASN A 131 10.38 -4.34 2.38
N ASN A 132 9.58 -3.60 1.62
CA ASN A 132 9.89 -2.21 1.30
C ASN A 132 8.62 -1.38 1.15
N SER A 133 8.72 -0.09 1.45
CA SER A 133 7.67 0.88 1.18
C SER A 133 8.26 2.22 0.79
N TYR A 134 7.51 2.98 0.01
CA TYR A 134 7.88 4.31 -0.46
C TYR A 134 6.63 5.15 -0.73
N LEU A 135 6.72 6.46 -0.51
CA LEU A 135 5.70 7.39 -0.98
C LEU A 135 5.79 7.49 -2.50
N VAL A 136 4.63 7.53 -3.16
CA VAL A 136 4.52 7.77 -4.61
C VAL A 136 3.90 9.13 -4.92
N THR A 137 3.51 9.87 -3.90
CA THR A 137 3.03 11.25 -3.97
C THR A 137 3.86 12.13 -3.04
N PRO A 138 3.89 13.46 -3.26
CA PRO A 138 4.48 14.38 -2.30
C PRO A 138 3.88 14.25 -0.89
N THR A 139 4.64 14.67 0.11
CA THR A 139 4.17 14.81 1.49
C THR A 139 3.11 15.90 1.61
N PRO A 140 2.25 15.86 2.63
CA PRO A 140 1.27 16.91 2.90
C PRO A 140 1.91 18.23 3.36
N ILE A 141 3.21 18.23 3.66
CA ILE A 141 3.98 19.38 4.14
C ILE A 141 4.72 20.01 2.96
N SER A 142 4.56 21.32 2.79
CA SER A 142 5.30 22.15 1.83
C SER A 142 5.86 23.38 2.52
N LEU A 143 7.08 23.77 2.15
CA LEU A 143 7.79 24.91 2.73
C LEU A 143 7.86 26.05 1.71
N THR A 144 7.67 27.28 2.20
CA THR A 144 8.05 28.51 1.50
C THR A 144 9.03 29.31 2.36
N ASP A 145 9.51 30.43 1.83
CA ASP A 145 10.47 31.27 2.55
C ASP A 145 9.91 31.85 3.86
N ASP A 146 8.59 31.93 4.03
CA ASP A 146 7.96 32.58 5.19
C ASP A 146 6.85 31.74 5.88
N ALA A 147 6.42 30.63 5.26
CA ALA A 147 5.31 29.83 5.77
C ALA A 147 5.53 28.32 5.56
N VAL A 148 4.85 27.54 6.39
CA VAL A 148 4.68 26.11 6.20
C VAL A 148 3.23 25.84 5.84
N PHE A 149 3.00 25.08 4.78
CA PHE A 149 1.66 24.63 4.39
C PHE A 149 1.51 23.16 4.77
N LEU A 150 0.51 22.86 5.58
CA LEU A 150 0.10 21.49 5.88
C LEU A 150 -1.25 21.24 5.24
N THR A 151 -1.28 20.28 4.33
CA THR A 151 -2.49 19.88 3.60
C THR A 151 -3.03 18.62 4.21
N LEU A 152 -4.22 18.67 4.81
CA LEU A 152 -4.74 17.61 5.66
C LEU A 152 -6.09 17.10 5.18
N PRO A 153 -6.13 16.00 4.41
CA PRO A 153 -7.39 15.34 4.12
C PRO A 153 -7.89 14.56 5.34
N VAL A 154 -9.16 14.76 5.68
CA VAL A 154 -9.88 14.17 6.81
C VAL A 154 -11.07 13.41 6.23
N VAL A 155 -11.16 12.10 6.48
CA VAL A 155 -12.30 11.32 5.99
C VAL A 155 -13.52 11.63 6.85
N GLU A 156 -14.66 11.92 6.21
CA GLU A 156 -15.89 12.14 6.95
C GLU A 156 -16.34 10.85 7.70
N PRO A 157 -16.95 10.97 8.90
CA PRO A 157 -17.37 9.80 9.68
C PRO A 157 -18.37 8.89 8.97
N ASN A 158 -19.19 9.45 8.07
CA ASN A 158 -20.20 8.74 7.27
C ASN A 158 -19.66 8.24 5.92
N ALA A 159 -18.37 8.40 5.63
CA ALA A 159 -17.78 7.88 4.41
C ALA A 159 -17.75 6.33 4.41
N THR A 160 -17.67 5.74 3.23
CA THR A 160 -17.73 4.29 3.02
C THR A 160 -16.61 3.55 3.78
N ASP A 161 -16.95 2.57 4.64
CA ASP A 161 -15.96 1.77 5.41
C ASP A 161 -15.09 0.86 4.52
N GLY A 162 -15.55 0.56 3.32
CA GLY A 162 -14.84 -0.25 2.36
C GLY A 162 -15.74 -0.71 1.22
N PHE A 163 -15.12 -1.17 0.12
CA PHE A 163 -15.85 -1.68 -1.03
C PHE A 163 -15.02 -2.71 -1.80
N ALA A 164 -15.72 -3.72 -2.33
CA ALA A 164 -15.12 -4.74 -3.19
C ALA A 164 -14.91 -4.16 -4.60
N LEU A 165 -13.73 -4.43 -5.17
CA LEU A 165 -13.31 -3.95 -6.48
C LEU A 165 -13.57 -5.05 -7.52
N GLY A 166 -14.33 -4.74 -8.57
CA GLY A 166 -14.63 -5.72 -9.62
C GLY A 166 -15.87 -5.43 -10.47
N SER A 167 -16.75 -4.55 -9.99
CA SER A 167 -17.78 -3.92 -10.82
C SER A 167 -17.33 -2.50 -11.11
N ALA A 168 -17.39 -2.03 -12.36
CA ALA A 168 -17.03 -0.66 -12.70
C ALA A 168 -17.94 0.32 -11.93
N SER A 169 -17.48 0.77 -10.77
CA SER A 169 -18.18 1.70 -9.89
C SER A 169 -17.33 2.95 -9.77
N GLY A 170 -17.90 4.11 -10.10
CA GLY A 170 -17.21 5.39 -9.89
C GLY A 170 -17.07 5.65 -8.40
N VAL A 171 -16.04 6.38 -8.00
CA VAL A 171 -15.95 6.93 -6.65
C VAL A 171 -16.25 8.41 -6.76
N ARG A 172 -17.33 8.83 -6.09
CA ARG A 172 -17.65 10.25 -5.95
C ARG A 172 -16.83 10.80 -4.79
N VAL A 173 -16.14 11.91 -5.06
CA VAL A 173 -15.39 12.66 -4.06
C VAL A 173 -16.15 13.94 -3.81
N GLU A 174 -16.61 14.11 -2.59
CA GLU A 174 -17.12 15.39 -2.09
C GLU A 174 -16.07 15.96 -1.15
N THR A 175 -15.83 17.27 -1.22
CA THR A 175 -14.78 17.91 -0.44
C THR A 175 -15.20 19.27 0.06
N GLU A 176 -15.05 19.48 1.36
CA GLU A 176 -15.12 20.79 2.00
C GLU A 176 -13.71 21.21 2.45
N ARG A 177 -13.36 22.48 2.20
CA ARG A 177 -12.04 23.02 2.53
C ARG A 177 -12.13 24.08 3.61
N GLU A 178 -11.37 23.88 4.68
CA GLU A 178 -11.14 24.86 5.73
C GLU A 178 -9.65 25.27 5.75
N VAL A 179 -9.36 26.57 5.80
CA VAL A 179 -8.00 27.08 5.89
C VAL A 179 -7.85 27.87 7.18
N THR A 180 -6.87 27.51 7.99
CA THR A 180 -6.57 28.19 9.26
C THR A 180 -5.08 28.46 9.36
N ASP A 181 -4.74 29.71 9.66
CA ASP A 181 -3.37 30.07 10.04
C ASP A 181 -3.19 29.86 11.53
N LEU A 182 -2.17 29.08 11.88
CA LEU A 182 -1.73 28.91 13.26
C LEU A 182 -0.67 29.96 13.60
N PRO A 183 -0.59 30.41 14.87
CA PRO A 183 0.42 31.38 15.31
C PRO A 183 1.84 30.91 14.96
N SER A 184 2.79 31.83 14.82
CA SER A 184 4.20 31.46 14.68
C SER A 184 4.69 30.69 15.92
N ASP A 185 5.23 29.49 15.72
CA ASP A 185 5.72 28.61 16.78
C ASP A 185 6.67 27.54 16.19
N ALA A 186 7.38 26.81 17.06
CA ALA A 186 8.16 25.63 16.69
C ALA A 186 7.26 24.38 16.65
N TYR A 187 6.61 24.17 15.50
CA TYR A 187 5.71 23.04 15.32
C TYR A 187 6.44 21.72 15.01
N ARG A 188 5.89 20.62 15.52
CA ARG A 188 6.13 19.27 15.02
C ARG A 188 4.86 18.68 14.45
N VAL A 189 4.95 17.97 13.33
CA VAL A 189 3.82 17.27 12.71
C VAL A 189 4.05 15.77 12.81
N ALA A 190 3.14 15.07 13.47
CA ALA A 190 3.18 13.62 13.64
C ALA A 190 2.17 12.94 12.70
N ILE A 191 2.64 12.01 11.87
CA ILE A 191 1.83 11.25 10.92
C ILE A 191 1.86 9.77 11.28
N GLU A 192 0.71 9.24 11.71
CA GLU A 192 0.54 7.82 12.05
C GLU A 192 0.52 6.94 10.82
N SER A 193 1.32 5.87 10.83
CA SER A 193 1.47 5.00 9.67
C SER A 193 2.03 3.63 10.03
N GLU A 194 1.44 2.57 9.46
CA GLU A 194 2.00 1.21 9.48
C GLU A 194 3.27 1.07 8.62
N ARG A 195 3.56 2.06 7.79
CA ARG A 195 4.73 2.10 6.90
C ARG A 195 5.61 3.32 7.22
N PRO A 196 6.09 3.45 8.47
CA PRO A 196 6.76 4.67 8.93
C PRO A 196 8.07 4.94 8.16
N SER A 197 8.80 3.89 7.76
CA SER A 197 10.07 4.04 7.03
C SER A 197 9.95 4.73 5.68
N ALA A 198 8.77 4.69 5.05
CA ALA A 198 8.53 5.43 3.81
C ALA A 198 8.46 6.94 4.08
N TRP A 199 7.77 7.34 5.15
CA TRP A 199 7.60 8.72 5.56
C TRP A 199 8.90 9.32 6.10
N GLU A 200 9.62 8.58 6.96
CA GLU A 200 10.91 9.02 7.51
C GLU A 200 11.88 9.38 6.42
N ARG A 201 12.07 8.48 5.45
CA ARG A 201 12.96 8.71 4.32
C ARG A 201 12.59 9.96 3.55
N THR A 202 11.31 10.14 3.23
CA THR A 202 10.87 11.31 2.44
C THR A 202 11.02 12.62 3.23
N PHE A 203 10.76 12.61 4.54
CA PHE A 203 10.97 13.80 5.37
C PHE A 203 12.45 14.13 5.57
N GLU A 204 13.30 13.13 5.76
CA GLU A 204 14.76 13.30 5.82
C GLU A 204 15.31 13.84 4.49
N GLU A 205 14.83 13.33 3.35
CA GLU A 205 15.17 13.83 2.00
C GLU A 205 14.74 15.30 1.80
N GLN A 206 13.68 15.74 2.47
CA GLN A 206 13.22 17.13 2.51
C GLN A 206 13.97 17.99 3.54
N GLY A 207 14.89 17.41 4.31
CA GLY A 207 15.73 18.10 5.28
C GLY A 207 15.07 18.32 6.65
N PHE A 208 13.97 17.63 6.95
CA PHE A 208 13.36 17.68 8.28
C PHE A 208 14.14 16.84 9.29
N GLU A 209 14.15 17.27 10.55
CA GLU A 209 14.51 16.40 11.66
C GLU A 209 13.33 15.46 11.93
N VAL A 210 13.61 14.15 11.99
CA VAL A 210 12.58 13.12 12.10
C VAL A 210 12.79 12.25 13.34
N SER A 211 11.70 11.95 14.02
CA SER A 211 11.67 10.94 15.08
C SER A 211 10.42 10.06 14.94
N ARG A 212 10.38 8.96 15.69
CA ARG A 212 9.25 8.03 15.68
C ARG A 212 8.70 7.87 17.09
N ILE A 213 7.40 8.05 17.23
CA ILE A 213 6.70 7.99 18.53
C ILE A 213 5.38 7.25 18.35
N ASP A 214 5.11 6.27 19.19
CA ASP A 214 3.78 5.69 19.37
C ASP A 214 3.07 6.49 20.47
N PHE A 215 1.97 7.17 20.12
CA PHE A 215 1.30 8.12 21.00
C PHE A 215 0.21 7.49 21.87
N ASP A 216 -0.42 6.41 21.41
CA ASP A 216 -1.55 5.74 22.06
C ASP A 216 -1.24 4.30 22.50
N GLY A 217 -0.09 3.76 22.10
CA GLY A 217 0.38 2.44 22.50
C GLY A 217 -0.30 1.31 21.73
N ASP A 218 -0.92 1.60 20.58
CA ASP A 218 -1.59 0.60 19.74
C ASP A 218 -0.62 -0.18 18.83
N GLY A 219 0.67 0.22 18.79
CA GLY A 219 1.72 -0.40 17.99
C GLY A 219 1.86 0.19 16.58
N VAL A 220 1.05 1.18 16.19
CA VAL A 220 1.17 1.94 14.95
C VAL A 220 1.85 3.28 15.25
N PRO A 221 3.14 3.42 14.94
CA PRO A 221 3.86 4.64 15.29
C PRO A 221 3.45 5.82 14.40
N SER A 222 3.63 7.02 14.95
CA SER A 222 3.69 8.26 14.20
C SER A 222 5.13 8.64 13.85
N VAL A 223 5.32 9.08 12.61
CA VAL A 223 6.55 9.75 12.16
C VAL A 223 6.41 11.23 12.42
N VAL A 224 7.29 11.78 13.24
CA VAL A 224 7.26 13.16 13.72
C VAL A 224 8.32 13.95 12.98
N ALA A 225 7.90 14.91 12.16
CA ALA A 225 8.78 15.87 11.49
C ALA A 225 8.78 17.20 12.24
N THR A 226 9.97 17.70 12.59
CA THR A 226 10.15 19.03 13.17
C THR A 226 10.16 20.08 12.06
N LEU A 227 9.25 21.04 12.12
CA LEU A 227 9.17 22.13 11.15
C LEU A 227 10.15 23.25 11.51
N PRO A 228 10.61 24.04 10.53
CA PRO A 228 11.39 25.24 10.81
C PRO A 228 10.65 26.19 11.75
N ALA A 229 11.34 26.68 12.77
CA ALA A 229 10.80 27.63 13.74
C ALA A 229 10.48 28.99 13.09
N ASP A 230 9.72 29.82 13.82
CA ASP A 230 9.36 31.19 13.45
C ASP A 230 8.62 31.34 12.11
N ARG A 231 7.93 30.28 11.68
CA ARG A 231 7.07 30.29 10.48
C ARG A 231 5.61 30.20 10.86
N THR A 232 4.76 30.89 10.11
CA THR A 232 3.31 30.66 10.18
C THR A 232 3.01 29.29 9.59
N LEU A 233 2.26 28.46 10.33
CA LEU A 233 1.75 27.18 9.82
C LEU A 233 0.32 27.38 9.31
N THR A 234 0.16 27.37 7.98
CA THR A 234 -1.15 27.38 7.34
C THR A 234 -1.64 25.94 7.19
N LEU A 235 -2.70 25.59 7.92
CA LEU A 235 -3.38 24.31 7.80
C LEU A 235 -4.53 24.45 6.79
N ALA A 236 -4.45 23.69 5.70
CA ALA A 236 -5.55 23.51 4.76
C ALA A 236 -6.16 22.11 4.98
N ARG A 237 -7.26 22.06 5.73
CA ARG A 237 -8.04 20.85 5.97
C ARG A 237 -9.01 20.61 4.81
N TYR A 238 -9.11 19.36 4.37
CA TYR A 238 -10.03 18.91 3.34
C TYR A 238 -10.87 17.76 3.90
N ASP A 239 -12.07 18.05 4.36
CA ASP A 239 -13.02 17.02 4.75
C ASP A 239 -13.55 16.36 3.48
N TYR A 240 -13.43 15.03 3.36
CA TYR A 240 -13.83 14.31 2.17
C TYR A 240 -14.59 13.01 2.44
N ALA A 241 -15.57 12.75 1.59
CA ALA A 241 -16.31 11.48 1.54
C ALA A 241 -16.03 10.76 0.22
N LEU A 242 -15.81 9.45 0.32
CA LEU A 242 -15.80 8.55 -0.83
C LEU A 242 -17.12 7.78 -0.85
N GLU A 243 -17.88 7.97 -1.92
CA GLU A 243 -19.11 7.22 -2.17
C GLU A 243 -18.95 6.33 -3.40
N VAL A 244 -19.38 5.07 -3.27
CA VAL A 244 -19.43 4.15 -4.40
C VAL A 244 -20.65 4.48 -5.26
N ALA A 245 -20.42 5.10 -6.42
CA ALA A 245 -21.46 5.32 -7.41
C ALA A 245 -21.80 4.00 -8.11
N ARG A 246 -22.98 3.45 -7.80
CA ARG A 246 -23.56 2.31 -8.52
C ARG A 246 -24.26 2.83 -9.77
N GLY A 247 -23.80 2.37 -10.93
CA GLY A 247 -24.49 2.54 -12.22
C GLY A 247 -25.57 1.48 -12.41
#